data_AF-A0A1Q5T6B5-F1
#
_entry.id   AF-A0A1Q5T6B5-F1
#
_cell.length_a   1.000
_cell.length_b   1.000
_cell.length_c   1.000
_cell.angle_alpha   90.00
_cell.angle_beta   90.00
_cell.angle_gamma   90.00
#
_symmetry.space_group_name_H-M   'P 1'
#
loop_
_entity.id
_entity.type
_entity.pdbx_description
1 polymer ?
#
loop_
_entity_poly.entity_id
_entity_poly.type
_entity_poly.pdbx_seq_one_letter_code
_entity_poly.pdbx_strand_id
1 'polypeptide(L)' 'MEYTVHELAKLARITSRTLRYYDEIGLLKPARLSEAGYRLYGPR' A
#
# COMPACT_ATOMS: atom_id res chain seq x y z
N MET A 1 5.99 11.35 -1.33
CA MET A 1 6.41 10.19 -2.15
C MET A 1 5.32 9.15 -2.02
N GLU A 2 4.79 8.68 -3.14
CA GLU A 2 3.73 7.66 -3.14
C GLU A 2 4.32 6.35 -3.64
N TYR A 3 3.99 5.27 -2.95
CA TYR A 3 4.50 3.93 -3.22
C TYR A 3 3.35 3.02 -3.59
N THR A 4 3.53 2.23 -4.63
CA THR A 4 2.63 1.11 -4.89
C THR A 4 2.74 0.08 -3.76
N VAL A 5 1.75 -0.82 -3.64
CA VAL A 5 1.82 -1.98 -2.73
C VAL A 5 3.13 -2.74 -2.89
N HIS A 6 3.62 -2.89 -4.13
CA HIS A 6 4.84 -3.65 -4.39
C HIS A 6 6.10 -2.92 -3.91
N GLU A 7 6.19 -1.62 -4.16
CA GLU A 7 7.32 -0.80 -3.71
C GLU A 7 7.36 -0.69 -2.19
N LEU A 8 6.21 -0.45 -1.55
CA LEU A 8 6.11 -0.39 -0.10
C LEU A 8 6.47 -1.74 0.54
N ALA A 9 6.00 -2.85 -0.04
CA ALA A 9 6.35 -4.19 0.42
C ALA A 9 7.86 -4.41 0.39
N LYS A 10 8.52 -4.02 -0.71
CA LYS A 10 9.97 -4.14 -0.87
C LYS A 10 10.74 -3.26 0.13
N LEU A 11 10.31 -2.02 0.32
CA LEU A 11 10.94 -1.08 1.27
C LEU A 11 10.81 -1.56 2.72
N ALA A 12 9.62 -2.02 3.11
CA ALA A 12 9.35 -2.51 4.46
C ALA A 12 9.81 -3.96 4.68
N ARG A 13 10.37 -4.63 3.66
CA ARG A 13 10.75 -6.06 3.67
C ARG A 13 9.62 -6.98 4.14
N ILE A 14 8.40 -6.65 3.75
CA ILE A 14 7.20 -7.47 3.97
C ILE A 14 6.62 -7.92 2.64
N THR A 15 5.65 -8.83 2.69
CA THR A 15 4.98 -9.27 1.47
C THR A 15 3.86 -8.30 1.09
N SER A 16 3.51 -8.27 -0.21
CA SER A 16 2.31 -7.55 -0.67
C SER A 16 1.03 -8.10 -0.02
N ARG A 17 1.03 -9.37 0.39
CA ARG A 17 -0.07 -9.99 1.16
C ARG A 17 -0.20 -9.37 2.54
N THR A 18 0.91 -9.10 3.22
CA THR A 18 0.89 -8.44 4.54
C THR A 18 0.29 -7.03 4.44
N LEU A 19 0.66 -6.26 3.41
CA LEU A 19 0.07 -4.95 3.18
C LEU A 19 -1.42 -5.00 2.85
N ARG A 20 -1.86 -5.98 2.04
CA ARG A 20 -3.30 -6.20 1.77
C ARG A 20 -4.05 -6.58 3.05
N TYR A 21 -3.46 -7.42 3.88
CA TYR A 21 -4.05 -7.76 5.18
C TYR A 21 -4.20 -6.52 6.07
N TYR A 22 -3.21 -5.62 6.09
CA TYR A 22 -3.32 -4.37 6.82
C TYR A 22 -4.40 -3.43 6.28
N ASP A 23 -4.65 -3.43 4.97
CA ASP A 23 -5.77 -2.72 4.35
C ASP A 23 -7.12 -3.35 4.77
N GLU A 24 -7.22 -4.68 4.71
CA GLU A 24 -8.43 -5.44 5.08
C GLU A 24 -8.84 -5.24 6.55
N ILE A 25 -7.88 -5.25 7.47
CA ILE A 25 -8.15 -4.99 8.91
C ILE A 25 -8.22 -3.49 9.25
N GLY A 26 -8.00 -2.61 8.27
CA GLY A 26 -8.04 -1.16 8.45
C GLY A 26 -6.86 -0.55 9.21
N LEU A 27 -5.78 -1.32 9.42
CA LEU A 27 -4.55 -0.85 10.07
C LEU A 27 -3.78 0.15 9.18
N LEU A 28 -3.76 -0.10 7.87
CA LEU A 28 -3.07 0.76 6.90
C LEU A 28 -3.89 0.88 5.62
N LYS A 29 -4.56 2.01 5.46
CA LYS A 29 -5.34 2.31 4.25
C LYS A 29 -4.46 2.99 3.19
N PRO A 30 -4.69 2.71 1.89
CA PRO A 30 -4.03 3.44 0.84
C PRO A 30 -4.37 4.93 0.91
N ALA A 31 -3.40 5.78 0.64
CA ALA A 31 -3.58 7.23 0.61
C ALA A 31 -4.45 7.66 -0.57
N ARG A 32 -4.29 6.99 -1.72
CA ARG A 32 -5.16 7.17 -2.89
C ARG A 32 -5.25 5.91 -3.73
N LEU A 33 -6.26 5.87 -4.58
CA LEU A 33 -6.33 4.98 -5.72
C LEU A 33 -5.86 5.75 -6.96
N SER A 34 -4.97 5.17 -7.75
CA SER A 34 -4.65 5.73 -9.07
C SER A 34 -5.83 5.58 -10.02
N GLU A 35 -5.86 6.36 -11.09
CA GLU A 35 -6.89 6.22 -12.15
C GLU A 35 -6.90 4.83 -12.79
N ALA A 36 -5.76 4.12 -12.74
CA ALA A 36 -5.62 2.74 -13.21
C ALA A 36 -6.04 1.68 -12.16
N GLY A 37 -6.54 2.09 -10.99
CA GLY A 37 -7.00 1.17 -9.93
C GLY A 37 -5.89 0.64 -9.01
N TYR A 38 -4.68 1.19 -9.06
CA TYR A 38 -3.61 0.80 -8.15
C TYR A 38 -3.73 1.51 -6.81
N ARG A 39 -3.48 0.76 -5.72
CA ARG A 39 -3.39 1.30 -4.36
C ARG A 39 -2.04 1.98 -4.17
N LEU A 40 -2.07 3.27 -3.84
CA LEU A 40 -0.89 4.08 -3.55
C LEU A 40 -0.85 4.43 -2.06
N TYR A 41 0.29 4.15 -1.45
CA TYR A 41 0.59 4.36 -0.04
C TYR A 41 1.65 5.44 0.07
N GLY A 42 1.38 6.47 0.86
CA GLY A 42 2.35 7.54 1.08
C GLY A 42 1.88 8.47 2.19
N PRO A 43 2.80 9.23 2.80
CA PRO A 43 2.41 10.33 3.66
C PRO A 43 1.64 11.36 2.84
N ARG A 44 0.50 11.79 3.36
CA ARG A 44 -0.29 12.90 2.83
C ARG A 44 0.31 14.23 3.25
#